data_AF-A0A940ED26-F1
#
_entry.id   AF-A0A940ED26-F1
#
_cell.length_a   1.000
_cell.length_b   1.000
_cell.length_c   1.000
_cell.angle_alpha   90.00
_cell.angle_beta   90.00
_cell.angle_gamma   90.00
#
_symmetry.space_group_name_H-M   'P 1'
#
loop_
_entity.id
_entity.type
_entity.pdbx_description
1 polymer ?
#
loop_
_entity_poly.entity_id
_entity_poly.type
_entity_poly.pdbx_seq_one_letter_code
_entity_poly.pdbx_strand_id
1 'polypeptide(L)'
;MSAQLKARRVAQDINIVYLNDDKPNNTNLKTKENRAVVAKLRADLVTPQNEIMTVDIDFDTTSGYHNNTMMLMDDYGVEMFAAAIEAKHGKVHADKIRQAWNQKEDASASRLPTYMLVQKPKNDELPKVFAVCGKKGDDHISNQAPDSII
;
A
#
# COMPACT_ATOMS: atom_id res chain seq x y z
N MET A 1 30.43 4.55 -11.51
CA MET A 1 30.07 3.35 -12.30
C MET A 1 28.64 3.54 -12.77
N SER A 2 28.33 3.41 -14.07
CA SER A 2 26.95 3.57 -14.53
C SER A 2 26.17 2.30 -14.25
N ALA A 3 25.06 2.40 -13.53
CA ALA A 3 24.17 1.27 -13.29
C ALA A 3 23.74 0.67 -14.64
N GLN A 4 24.02 -0.62 -14.85
CA GLN A 4 23.56 -1.32 -16.05
C GLN A 4 22.07 -1.61 -15.90
N LEU A 5 21.25 -0.97 -16.72
CA LEU A 5 19.81 -1.23 -16.80
C LEU A 5 19.60 -2.53 -17.58
N LYS A 6 19.14 -3.58 -16.91
CA LYS A 6 18.73 -4.83 -17.56
C LYS A 6 17.21 -4.91 -17.55
N ALA A 7 16.57 -4.93 -18.71
CA ALA A 7 15.13 -5.11 -18.80
C ALA A 7 14.78 -6.59 -19.05
N ARG A 8 13.73 -7.08 -18.40
CA ARG A 8 13.13 -8.39 -18.66
C ARG A 8 11.63 -8.21 -18.89
N ARG A 9 11.16 -8.63 -20.06
CA ARG A 9 9.73 -8.72 -20.38
C ARG A 9 9.15 -9.97 -19.71
N VAL A 10 8.13 -9.79 -18.89
CA VAL A 10 7.40 -10.85 -18.19
C VAL A 10 6.15 -11.25 -18.97
N ALA A 11 5.44 -10.27 -19.52
CA ALA A 11 4.26 -10.44 -20.37
C ALA A 11 4.21 -9.32 -21.42
N GLN A 12 3.17 -9.30 -22.26
CA GLN A 12 3.04 -8.29 -23.32
C GLN A 12 3.20 -6.85 -22.78
N ASP A 13 2.58 -6.55 -21.64
CA ASP A 13 2.56 -5.20 -21.04
C ASP A 13 3.23 -5.14 -19.66
N ILE A 14 4.02 -6.14 -19.29
CA ILE A 14 4.72 -6.21 -18.00
C ILE A 14 6.22 -6.31 -18.24
N ASN A 15 6.93 -5.23 -17.95
CA ASN A 15 8.39 -5.15 -18.04
C ASN A 15 8.99 -4.86 -16.66
N ILE A 16 10.00 -5.62 -16.27
CA ILE A 16 10.80 -5.37 -15.08
C ILE A 16 12.13 -4.80 -15.52
N VAL A 17 12.50 -3.64 -14.98
CA VAL A 17 13.83 -3.04 -15.19
C VAL A 17 14.64 -3.24 -13.92
N TYR A 18 15.70 -4.03 -14.02
CA TYR A 18 16.66 -4.23 -12.95
C TYR A 18 17.64 -3.06 -12.93
N LEU A 19 17.63 -2.34 -11.82
CA LEU A 19 18.68 -1.41 -11.42
C LEU A 19 19.71 -2.23 -10.64
N ASN A 20 20.72 -2.75 -11.33
CA ASN A 20 21.79 -3.53 -10.69
C ASN A 20 22.75 -2.57 -9.95
N ASP A 21 22.40 -2.22 -8.73
CA ASP A 21 23.36 -1.77 -7.72
C ASP A 21 23.39 -2.86 -6.63
N ASP A 22 24.54 -3.51 -6.44
CA ASP A 22 24.76 -4.49 -5.36
C ASP A 22 24.80 -3.75 -4.00
N LYS A 23 23.61 -3.38 -3.51
CA LYS A 23 23.43 -2.68 -2.24
C LYS A 23 23.29 -3.71 -1.11
N PRO A 24 24.05 -3.59 -0.01
CA PRO A 24 23.83 -4.42 1.16
C PRO A 24 22.46 -4.15 1.77
N ASN A 25 21.88 -5.16 2.45
CA ASN A 25 20.65 -4.98 3.20
C ASN A 25 20.92 -4.17 4.48
N ASN A 26 20.67 -2.86 4.43
CA ASN A 26 20.75 -1.96 5.58
C ASN A 26 19.39 -1.76 6.28
N THR A 27 18.41 -2.62 5.99
CA THR A 27 17.08 -2.61 6.59
C THR A 27 17.00 -3.54 7.81
N ASN A 28 16.02 -3.32 8.67
CA ASN A 28 15.60 -4.20 9.75
C ASN A 28 14.82 -5.43 9.25
N LEU A 29 14.54 -5.53 7.94
CA LEU A 29 13.78 -6.62 7.37
C LEU A 29 14.60 -7.91 7.35
N LYS A 30 13.97 -8.98 7.85
CA LYS A 30 14.56 -10.32 7.86
C LYS A 30 14.49 -10.96 6.48
N THR A 31 15.60 -11.58 6.08
CA THR A 31 15.64 -12.40 4.88
C THR A 31 14.75 -13.64 5.04
N LYS A 32 14.24 -14.15 3.92
CA LYS A 32 13.52 -15.43 3.87
C LYS A 32 14.29 -16.35 2.92
N GLU A 33 14.43 -17.62 3.28
CA GLU A 33 15.27 -18.58 2.55
C GLU A 33 14.94 -18.66 1.05
N ASN A 34 13.66 -18.59 0.69
CA ASN A 34 13.20 -18.79 -0.69
C ASN A 34 12.27 -17.67 -1.19
N ARG A 35 12.38 -16.44 -0.65
CA ARG A 35 11.51 -15.32 -1.06
C ARG A 35 12.13 -13.96 -0.76
N ALA A 36 12.12 -13.06 -1.75
CA ALA A 36 12.44 -11.65 -1.53
C ALA A 36 11.35 -10.94 -0.72
N VAL A 37 11.74 -9.98 0.12
CA VAL A 37 10.82 -9.10 0.86
C VAL A 37 10.85 -7.72 0.22
N VAL A 38 9.68 -7.13 0.00
CA VAL A 38 9.57 -5.75 -0.49
C VAL A 38 10.02 -4.82 0.63
N ALA A 39 11.15 -4.15 0.43
CA ALA A 39 11.67 -3.18 1.40
C ALA A 39 11.14 -1.77 1.18
N LYS A 40 10.93 -1.40 -0.09
CA LYS A 40 10.56 -0.05 -0.50
C LYS A 40 9.80 -0.09 -1.82
N LEU A 41 8.77 0.73 -1.94
CA LEU A 41 8.00 0.91 -3.17
C LEU A 41 7.93 2.39 -3.49
N ARG A 42 8.47 2.79 -4.64
CA ARG A 42 8.25 4.11 -5.22
C ARG A 42 7.23 3.99 -6.34
N ALA A 43 6.21 4.82 -6.30
CA ALA A 43 5.16 4.85 -7.31
C ALA A 43 4.89 6.29 -7.77
N ASP A 44 4.65 6.46 -9.06
CA ASP A 44 4.18 7.72 -9.63
C ASP A 44 2.66 7.62 -9.82
N LEU A 45 1.94 8.53 -9.18
CA LEU A 45 0.48 8.59 -9.21
C LEU A 45 0.05 9.69 -10.17
N VAL A 46 -0.92 9.39 -11.03
CA VAL A 46 -1.58 10.39 -11.88
C VAL A 46 -2.74 10.98 -11.07
N THR A 47 -2.69 12.28 -10.80
CA THR A 47 -3.74 12.98 -10.04
C THR A 47 -4.95 13.31 -10.94
N PRO A 48 -6.13 13.62 -10.35
CA PRO A 48 -7.27 14.14 -11.12
C PRO A 48 -6.97 15.43 -11.88
N GLN A 49 -5.94 16.18 -11.48
CA GLN A 49 -5.46 17.38 -12.16
C GLN A 49 -4.49 17.06 -13.31
N ASN A 50 -4.30 15.78 -13.64
CA ASN A 50 -3.36 15.29 -14.66
C ASN A 50 -1.89 15.64 -14.36
N GLU A 51 -1.54 15.65 -13.07
CA GLU A 51 -0.17 15.85 -12.60
C GLU A 51 0.43 14.53 -12.10
N ILE A 52 1.76 14.43 -12.11
CA ILE A 52 2.47 13.29 -11.51
C ILE A 52 2.85 13.62 -10.07
N MET A 53 2.47 12.72 -9.17
CA MET A 53 2.85 12.76 -7.77
C MET A 53 3.60 11.48 -7.40
N THR A 54 4.90 11.60 -7.16
CA THR A 54 5.72 10.49 -6.68
C THR A 54 5.48 10.26 -5.19
N VAL A 55 5.09 9.04 -4.83
CA VAL A 55 5.02 8.57 -3.45
C VAL A 55 6.13 7.57 -3.20
N ASP A 56 6.72 7.65 -2.01
CA ASP A 56 7.78 6.76 -1.59
C ASP A 56 7.36 6.03 -0.31
N ILE A 57 7.09 4.73 -0.44
CA ILE A 57 6.55 3.88 0.62
C ILE A 57 7.67 3.03 1.18
N ASP A 58 8.01 3.28 2.44
CA ASP A 58 9.06 2.57 3.18
C ASP A 58 8.45 1.51 4.12
N PHE A 59 8.85 0.25 3.94
CA PHE A 59 8.40 -0.90 4.73
C PHE A 59 9.40 -1.30 5.82
N ASP A 60 10.53 -0.59 5.95
CA ASP A 60 11.61 -0.87 6.89
C ASP A 60 11.51 -0.12 8.23
N THR A 61 10.81 1.02 8.26
CA THR A 61 10.70 1.89 9.45
C THR A 61 9.36 1.77 10.18
N THR A 62 9.25 2.32 11.40
CA THR A 62 8.01 2.38 12.20
C THR A 62 6.83 3.12 11.53
N SER A 63 6.95 3.50 10.25
CA SER A 63 6.03 4.22 9.36
C SER A 63 4.60 3.65 9.24
N GLY A 64 4.24 2.60 9.99
CA GLY A 64 2.93 1.97 9.89
C GLY A 64 2.73 1.15 8.61
N TYR A 65 3.70 1.08 7.70
CA TYR A 65 3.62 0.22 6.51
C TYR A 65 4.09 -1.22 6.77
N HIS A 66 4.67 -1.47 7.95
CA HIS A 66 5.00 -2.81 8.40
C HIS A 66 3.76 -3.71 8.46
N ASN A 67 3.93 -4.97 8.06
CA ASN A 67 2.89 -5.99 8.02
C ASN A 67 1.77 -5.76 7.00
N ASN A 68 1.91 -4.77 6.12
CA ASN A 68 1.08 -4.68 4.93
C ASN A 68 1.23 -5.97 4.11
N THR A 69 0.09 -6.60 3.85
CA THR A 69 -0.01 -7.84 3.09
C THR A 69 -0.59 -7.63 1.70
N MET A 70 -1.38 -6.56 1.49
CA MET A 70 -1.99 -6.24 0.21
C MET A 70 -2.06 -4.73 0.02
N MET A 71 -1.94 -4.30 -1.23
CA MET A 71 -2.22 -2.94 -1.69
C MET A 71 -3.32 -3.04 -2.76
N LEU A 72 -4.47 -2.43 -2.50
CA LEU A 72 -5.64 -2.44 -3.38
C LEU A 72 -5.67 -1.10 -4.11
N MET A 73 -5.74 -1.11 -5.44
CA MET A 73 -5.48 0.08 -6.26
C MET A 73 -6.62 0.41 -7.24
N ASP A 74 -7.62 -0.47 -7.34
CA ASP A 74 -8.77 -0.29 -8.23
C ASP A 74 -10.04 -0.89 -7.61
N ASP A 75 -11.18 -0.52 -8.19
CA ASP A 75 -12.51 -0.95 -7.75
C ASP A 75 -12.65 -2.48 -7.72
N TYR A 76 -12.06 -3.18 -8.69
CA TYR A 76 -12.17 -4.63 -8.81
C TYR A 76 -11.42 -5.34 -7.68
N GLY A 77 -10.19 -4.91 -7.38
CA GLY A 77 -9.39 -5.43 -6.28
C GLY A 77 -10.03 -5.15 -4.93
N VAL A 78 -10.64 -3.97 -4.76
CA VAL A 78 -11.42 -3.64 -3.56
C VAL A 78 -12.61 -4.57 -3.40
N GLU A 79 -13.40 -4.77 -4.45
CA GLU A 79 -14.59 -5.63 -4.37
C GLU A 79 -14.23 -7.10 -4.16
N MET A 80 -13.19 -7.60 -4.83
CA MET A 80 -12.69 -8.96 -4.60
C MET A 80 -12.26 -9.18 -3.13
N PHE A 81 -11.61 -8.18 -2.54
CA PHE A 81 -11.24 -8.24 -1.14
C PHE A 81 -12.46 -8.12 -0.21
N ALA A 82 -13.37 -7.18 -0.48
CA ALA A 82 -14.60 -7.01 0.29
C ALA A 82 -15.47 -8.28 0.28
N ALA A 83 -15.62 -8.93 -0.88
CA ALA A 83 -16.34 -10.20 -1.01
C ALA A 83 -15.69 -11.33 -0.18
N ALA A 84 -14.35 -11.38 -0.12
CA ALA A 84 -13.65 -12.34 0.72
C ALA A 84 -13.87 -12.06 2.23
N ILE A 85 -13.92 -10.79 2.63
CA ILE A 85 -14.28 -10.39 4.00
C ILE A 85 -15.74 -10.73 4.29
N GLU A 86 -16.66 -10.49 3.35
CA GLU A 86 -18.08 -10.80 3.50
C GLU A 86 -18.30 -12.29 3.73
N ALA A 87 -17.65 -13.14 2.95
CA ALA A 87 -17.74 -14.58 3.07
C ALA A 87 -17.22 -15.12 4.41
N LYS A 88 -16.21 -14.48 5.01
CA LYS A 88 -15.56 -14.96 6.24
C LYS A 88 -16.08 -14.32 7.52
N HIS A 89 -16.46 -13.06 7.45
CA HIS A 89 -16.77 -12.23 8.62
C HIS A 89 -18.15 -11.59 8.53
N GLY A 90 -18.79 -11.62 7.37
CA GLY A 90 -20.14 -11.09 7.16
C GLY A 90 -20.16 -9.69 6.58
N LYS A 91 -21.35 -9.32 6.10
CA LYS A 91 -21.59 -8.11 5.30
C LYS A 91 -21.18 -6.81 5.99
N VAL A 92 -21.41 -6.68 7.29
CA VAL A 92 -21.07 -5.46 8.05
C VAL A 92 -19.59 -5.10 7.94
N HIS A 93 -18.69 -6.10 7.88
CA HIS A 93 -17.26 -5.86 7.77
C HIS A 93 -16.83 -5.56 6.33
N ALA A 94 -17.46 -6.21 5.35
CA ALA A 94 -17.23 -5.91 3.94
C ALA A 94 -17.70 -4.49 3.58
N ASP A 95 -18.83 -4.06 4.12
CA ASP A 95 -19.36 -2.72 3.89
C ASP A 95 -18.43 -1.64 4.44
N LYS A 96 -17.72 -1.89 5.55
CA LYS A 96 -16.66 -0.98 6.04
C LYS A 96 -15.52 -0.83 5.03
N ILE A 97 -15.13 -1.92 4.34
CA ILE A 97 -14.11 -1.86 3.28
C ILE A 97 -14.60 -1.04 2.09
N ARG A 98 -15.82 -1.31 1.62
CA ARG A 98 -16.43 -0.57 0.50
C ARG A 98 -16.59 0.91 0.84
N GLN A 99 -16.99 1.23 2.07
CA GLN A 99 -17.11 2.61 2.55
C GLN A 99 -15.75 3.30 2.59
N ALA A 100 -14.72 2.65 3.15
CA ALA A 100 -13.37 3.21 3.22
C ALA A 100 -12.82 3.57 1.83
N TRP A 101 -13.17 2.82 0.78
CA TRP A 101 -12.80 3.13 -0.60
C TRP A 101 -13.59 4.29 -1.21
N ASN A 102 -14.89 4.34 -0.94
CA ASN A 102 -15.80 5.30 -1.58
C ASN A 102 -15.97 6.62 -0.81
N GLN A 103 -15.29 6.77 0.32
CA GLN A 103 -15.33 7.98 1.13
C GLN A 103 -13.95 8.65 1.16
N LYS A 104 -13.98 9.97 1.17
CA LYS A 104 -12.79 10.77 1.41
C LYS A 104 -12.27 10.49 2.82
N GLU A 105 -10.94 10.48 2.96
CA GLU A 105 -10.27 10.31 4.24
C GLU A 105 -10.75 11.36 5.27
N ASP A 106 -10.94 12.61 4.83
CA ASP A 106 -11.58 13.67 5.60
C ASP A 106 -12.18 14.75 4.66
N ALA A 107 -12.87 15.72 5.24
CA ALA A 107 -13.54 16.79 4.48
C ALA A 107 -12.59 17.67 3.65
N SER A 108 -11.31 17.78 4.05
CA SER A 108 -10.27 18.54 3.34
C SER A 108 -9.62 17.76 2.20
N ALA A 109 -9.80 16.43 2.14
CA ALA A 109 -9.20 15.61 1.10
C ALA A 109 -9.74 16.01 -0.30
N SER A 110 -8.81 16.26 -1.22
CA SER A 110 -9.13 16.70 -2.58
C SER A 110 -9.77 15.60 -3.43
N ARG A 111 -9.61 14.33 -3.05
CA ARG A 111 -10.08 13.16 -3.78
C ARG A 111 -10.33 11.96 -2.88
N LEU A 112 -10.90 10.90 -3.46
CA LEU A 112 -11.01 9.58 -2.86
C LEU A 112 -9.62 8.92 -2.71
N PRO A 113 -9.50 7.87 -1.88
CA PRO A 113 -8.27 7.10 -1.72
C PRO A 113 -7.69 6.64 -3.06
N THR A 114 -6.37 6.69 -3.18
CA THR A 114 -5.67 6.19 -4.38
C THR A 114 -5.34 4.71 -4.24
N TYR A 115 -5.10 4.26 -3.00
CA TYR A 115 -4.93 2.85 -2.69
C TYR A 115 -5.38 2.56 -1.25
N MET A 116 -5.70 1.31 -0.97
CA MET A 116 -5.85 0.81 0.39
C MET A 116 -4.73 -0.15 0.75
N LEU A 117 -4.16 0.04 1.93
CA LEU A 117 -3.17 -0.85 2.51
C LEU A 117 -3.88 -1.77 3.48
N VAL A 118 -3.72 -3.07 3.27
CA VAL A 118 -4.28 -4.09 4.15
C VAL A 118 -3.15 -4.66 4.99
N GLN A 119 -3.23 -4.55 6.30
CA GLN A 119 -2.32 -5.22 7.22
C GLN A 119 -2.86 -6.58 7.65
N LYS A 120 -1.93 -7.52 7.82
CA LYS A 120 -2.25 -8.82 8.42
C LYS A 120 -2.85 -8.59 9.83
N PRO A 121 -3.96 -9.26 10.18
CA PRO A 121 -4.48 -9.19 11.54
C PRO A 121 -3.49 -9.81 12.53
N LYS A 122 -3.51 -9.33 13.77
CA LYS A 122 -2.61 -9.85 14.81
C LYS A 122 -3.08 -11.19 15.40
N ASN A 123 -4.30 -11.66 15.09
CA ASN A 123 -4.92 -12.96 15.44
C ASN A 123 -6.16 -13.24 14.53
N ASP A 124 -7.26 -13.78 15.07
CA ASP A 124 -8.58 -13.96 14.42
C ASP A 124 -9.36 -12.64 14.22
N GLU A 125 -8.71 -11.51 14.45
CA GLU A 125 -9.26 -10.18 14.21
C GLU A 125 -9.38 -9.90 12.71
N LEU A 126 -10.16 -8.86 12.38
CA LEU A 126 -10.23 -8.36 11.02
C LEU A 126 -8.88 -7.74 10.60
N PRO A 127 -8.51 -7.87 9.32
CA PRO A 127 -7.38 -7.14 8.79
C PRO A 127 -7.60 -5.63 8.93
N LYS A 128 -6.55 -4.91 9.31
CA LYS A 128 -6.61 -3.44 9.35
C LYS A 128 -6.49 -2.90 7.93
N VAL A 129 -7.34 -1.94 7.58
CA VAL A 129 -7.34 -1.33 6.26
C VAL A 129 -7.15 0.17 6.41
N PHE A 130 -6.13 0.69 5.71
CA PHE A 130 -5.81 2.11 5.67
C PHE A 130 -6.08 2.62 4.25
N ALA A 131 -7.04 3.51 4.10
CA ALA A 131 -7.33 4.16 2.84
C ALA A 131 -6.49 5.44 2.73
N VAL A 132 -5.62 5.53 1.72
CA VAL A 132 -4.59 6.58 1.66
C VAL A 132 -4.74 7.43 0.41
N CYS A 133 -4.74 8.75 0.60
CA CYS A 133 -4.84 9.73 -0.49
C CYS A 133 -3.47 10.28 -0.95
N GLY A 134 -2.38 10.06 -0.21
CA GLY A 134 -1.04 10.56 -0.56
C GLY A 134 -0.98 12.09 -0.68
N LYS A 135 -1.51 12.83 0.29
CA LYS A 135 -1.60 14.30 0.21
C LYS A 135 -0.21 14.95 0.21
N LYS A 136 -0.02 15.95 -0.66
CA LYS A 136 1.21 16.76 -0.72
C LYS A 136 1.08 17.88 0.33
N GLY A 137 1.67 17.69 1.51
CA GLY A 137 1.67 18.69 2.59
C GLY A 137 1.10 18.24 3.94
N ASP A 138 0.63 16.99 4.07
CA ASP A 138 0.34 16.44 5.38
C ASP A 138 1.62 15.74 5.87
N ASP A 139 2.34 16.43 6.76
CA ASP A 139 3.33 15.79 7.61
C ASP A 139 2.67 14.59 8.29
N HIS A 140 2.93 13.38 7.79
CA HIS A 140 2.68 12.14 8.53
C HIS A 140 3.64 12.02 9.74
N ILE A 141 4.03 13.14 10.35
CA ILE A 141 4.46 13.21 11.74
C ILE A 141 3.21 13.44 12.59
N SER A 142 2.24 12.52 12.53
CA SER A 142 1.41 12.34 13.71
C SER A 142 2.26 11.55 14.70
N ASN A 143 2.93 12.26 15.62
CA ASN A 143 3.51 11.66 16.84
C ASN A 143 2.45 11.05 17.79
N GLN A 144 1.22 10.85 17.31
CA GLN A 144 0.18 10.11 17.99
C GLN A 144 -0.31 9.01 17.06
N ALA A 145 -0.07 7.77 17.49
CA ALA A 145 -0.71 6.61 16.90
C ALA A 145 -2.24 6.82 16.91
N PRO A 146 -2.96 6.54 15.81
CA PRO A 146 -4.41 6.61 15.84
C PRO A 146 -4.92 5.61 16.87
N ASP A 147 -5.74 6.11 17.80
CA ASP A 147 -6.50 5.27 18.72
C ASP A 147 -7.32 4.30 17.87
N SER A 148 -7.10 3.02 18.13
CA SER A 148 -7.77 1.92 17.46
C SER A 148 -9.28 2.14 17.60
N ILE A 149 -9.98 2.36 16.49
CA ILE A 149 -11.44 2.31 16.50
C ILE A 149 -11.81 0.87 16.86
N ILE A 150 -12.53 0.73 17.97
CA ILE A 150 -13.02 -0.53 18.57
C ILE A 150 -13.88 -1.31 17.55
#